data_AF-A0A920HZL7-F1
#
_entry.id   AF-A0A920HZL7-F1
#
_cell.length_a   1.000
_cell.length_b   1.000
_cell.length_c   1.000
_cell.angle_alpha   90.00
_cell.angle_beta   90.00
_cell.angle_gamma   90.00
#
_symmetry.space_group_name_H-M   'P 1'
#
loop_
_entity.id
_entity.type
_entity.pdbx_description
1 polymer ?
#
loop_
_entity_poly.entity_id
_entity_poly.type
_entity_poly.pdbx_seq_one_letter_code
_entity_poly.pdbx_strand_id
1 'polypeptide(L)'
;MIVKMFFINGMPFTFDELPFGHIWDEELCQVADENPCYDPEYMYKAYGYLMLEELHPLYFPVELENPELLPDDLEYLYEQEESA
;
A
#
# COMPACT_ATOMS: atom_id res chain seq x y z
N MET A 1 9.77 12.91 2.25
CA MET A 1 9.03 12.60 1.02
C MET A 1 7.65 12.19 1.45
N ILE A 2 6.61 12.76 0.85
CA ILE A 2 5.22 12.39 1.16
C ILE A 2 4.81 11.30 0.16
N VAL A 3 4.20 10.24 0.67
CA VAL A 3 3.77 9.07 -0.11
C VAL A 3 2.38 8.64 0.32
N LYS A 4 1.66 7.96 -0.56
CA LYS A 4 0.41 7.27 -0.21
C LYS A 4 0.76 5.86 0.24
N MET A 5 0.60 5.59 1.54
CA MET A 5 0.92 4.29 2.13
C MET A 5 -0.29 3.34 2.07
N PHE A 6 -0.04 2.06 1.83
CA PHE A 6 -1.07 1.02 1.85
C PHE A 6 -0.75 -0.06 2.87
N PHE A 7 -1.78 -0.53 3.55
CA PHE A 7 -1.66 -1.46 4.68
C PHE A 7 -2.60 -2.65 4.50
N ILE A 8 -2.15 -3.81 4.97
CA ILE A 8 -2.99 -4.99 5.17
C ILE A 8 -2.90 -5.38 6.65
N ASN A 9 -4.04 -5.43 7.33
CA ASN A 9 -4.11 -5.68 8.78
C ASN A 9 -3.14 -4.81 9.62
N GLY A 10 -2.97 -3.55 9.23
CA GLY A 10 -2.07 -2.59 9.90
C GLY A 10 -0.58 -2.74 9.57
N MET A 11 -0.20 -3.73 8.75
CA MET A 11 1.16 -3.89 8.23
C MET A 11 1.30 -3.18 6.88
N PRO A 12 2.29 -2.30 6.69
CA PRO A 12 2.49 -1.68 5.39
C PRO A 12 3.02 -2.71 4.40
N PHE A 13 2.46 -2.73 3.19
CA PHE A 13 2.90 -3.65 2.13
C PHE A 13 3.38 -2.94 0.87
N THR A 14 2.91 -1.72 0.58
CA THR A 14 3.41 -0.90 -0.53
C THR A 14 3.14 0.58 -0.30
N PHE A 15 3.68 1.43 -1.16
CA PHE A 15 3.42 2.86 -1.21
C PHE A 15 3.51 3.38 -2.63
N ASP A 16 2.75 4.43 -2.93
CA ASP A 16 2.84 5.18 -4.18
C ASP A 16 3.43 6.56 -3.94
N GLU A 17 4.26 7.00 -4.89
CA GLU A 17 4.70 8.39 -4.95
C GLU A 17 3.54 9.29 -5.36
N LEU A 18 3.47 10.48 -4.76
CA LEU A 18 2.47 11.46 -5.14
C LEU A 18 2.86 12.17 -6.44
N PRO A 19 1.90 12.52 -7.32
CA PRO A 19 2.19 13.26 -8.54
C PRO A 19 2.91 14.59 -8.28
N PHE A 20 3.74 15.01 -9.23
CA PHE A 20 4.49 16.26 -9.15
C PHE A 20 3.56 17.46 -8.91
N GLY A 21 3.83 18.24 -7.85
CA GLY A 21 3.02 19.39 -7.45
C GLY A 21 2.37 19.26 -6.06
N HIS A 22 2.04 18.03 -5.63
CA HIS A 22 1.41 17.79 -4.32
C HIS A 22 2.31 18.09 -3.12
N ILE A 23 3.62 18.14 -3.31
CA ILE A 23 4.57 18.56 -2.27
C ILE A 23 4.44 20.05 -1.89
N TRP A 24 3.71 20.84 -2.69
CA TRP A 24 3.46 22.26 -2.44
C TRP A 24 2.03 22.52 -1.95
N ASP A 25 1.22 21.47 -1.85
CA ASP A 25 -0.13 21.55 -1.31
C ASP A 25 -0.04 21.60 0.22
N GLU A 26 -0.44 22.73 0.79
CA GLU A 26 -0.34 23.01 2.22
C GLU A 26 -1.25 22.10 3.05
N GLU A 27 -2.44 21.76 2.54
CA GLU A 27 -3.35 20.82 3.22
C GLU A 27 -2.73 19.42 3.26
N LEU A 28 -2.12 19.01 2.14
CA LEU A 28 -1.51 17.69 2.03
C LEU A 28 -0.24 17.56 2.90
N CYS A 29 0.53 18.65 3.04
CA CYS A 29 1.65 18.72 3.97
C CYS A 29 1.18 18.63 5.42
N GLN A 30 0.12 19.34 5.80
CA GLN A 30 -0.44 19.26 7.15
C GLN A 30 -0.92 17.85 7.49
N VAL A 31 -1.65 17.20 6.58
CA VAL A 31 -2.09 15.81 6.77
C VAL A 31 -0.89 14.87 6.88
N ALA A 32 0.15 15.07 6.08
CA ALA A 32 1.36 14.25 6.16
C ALA A 32 2.10 14.43 7.50
N ASP A 33 2.17 15.66 8.01
CA ASP A 33 2.80 15.97 9.31
C ASP A 33 2.04 15.35 10.50
N GLU A 34 0.73 15.15 10.38
CA GLU A 34 -0.10 14.46 11.38
C GLU A 34 0.05 12.93 11.34
N ASN A 35 0.64 12.39 10.27
CA ASN A 35 0.81 10.96 10.07
C ASN A 35 2.23 10.48 10.42
N PRO A 36 2.42 9.18 10.71
CA PRO A 36 3.73 8.64 11.02
C PRO A 36 4.69 8.68 9.82
N CYS A 37 5.95 9.04 10.09
CA CYS A 37 7.04 8.82 9.15
C CYS A 37 7.48 7.35 9.20
N TYR A 38 7.64 6.75 8.02
CA TYR A 38 8.10 5.37 7.89
C TYR A 38 9.56 5.32 7.47
N ASP A 39 10.33 4.48 8.15
CA ASP A 39 11.71 4.19 7.80
C ASP A 39 11.77 3.10 6.71
N PRO A 40 12.61 3.25 5.66
CA PRO A 40 12.75 2.24 4.62
C PRO A 40 13.16 0.85 5.12
N GLU A 41 13.95 0.75 6.20
CA GLU A 41 14.34 -0.52 6.79
C GLU A 41 13.13 -1.22 7.44
N TYR A 42 12.23 -0.45 8.05
CA TYR A 42 10.97 -1.00 8.57
C TYR A 42 10.08 -1.53 7.45
N MET A 43 9.97 -0.80 6.34
CA MET A 43 9.25 -1.26 5.15
C MET A 43 9.82 -2.56 4.59
N TYR A 44 11.15 -2.67 4.50
CA TYR A 44 11.82 -3.88 4.04
C TYR A 44 11.56 -5.08 4.96
N LYS A 45 11.51 -4.86 6.27
CA LYS A 45 11.17 -5.93 7.25
C LYS A 45 9.72 -6.36 7.13
N ALA A 46 8.78 -5.42 6.98
CA ALA A 46 7.37 -5.72 6.79
C ALA A 46 7.15 -6.52 5.49
N TYR A 47 7.78 -6.10 4.39
CA TYR A 47 7.82 -6.85 3.13
C TYR A 47 8.33 -8.28 3.34
N GLY A 48 9.49 -8.44 3.99
CA GLY A 48 10.08 -9.76 4.24
C GLY A 48 9.17 -10.67 5.05
N TYR A 49 8.51 -10.14 6.08
CA TYR A 49 7.52 -10.89 6.86
C TYR A 49 6.33 -11.33 6.00
N LEU A 50 5.72 -10.41 5.25
CA LEU A 50 4.57 -10.71 4.40
C LEU A 50 4.91 -11.72 3.29
N MET A 51 6.13 -11.67 2.75
CA MET A 51 6.59 -12.64 1.77
C MET A 51 6.78 -14.04 2.36
N LEU A 52 7.34 -14.13 3.58
CA LEU A 52 7.58 -15.42 4.25
C LEU A 52 6.29 -16.11 4.65
N GLU A 53 5.27 -15.33 5.02
CA GLU A 53 3.94 -15.84 5.37
C GLU A 53 3.01 -16.03 4.16
N GLU A 54 3.48 -15.73 2.94
CA GLU A 54 2.67 -15.76 1.70
C GLU A 54 1.43 -14.86 1.74
N LEU A 55 1.53 -13.71 2.43
CA LEU A 55 0.46 -12.74 2.65
C LEU A 55 0.70 -11.39 1.95
N HIS A 56 1.73 -11.28 1.11
CA HIS A 56 1.99 -10.06 0.37
C HIS A 56 0.95 -9.87 -0.76
N PRO A 57 0.09 -8.83 -0.74
CA PRO A 57 -1.07 -8.72 -1.64
C PRO A 57 -0.74 -8.68 -3.14
N LEU A 58 0.47 -8.22 -3.50
CA LEU A 58 0.93 -8.18 -4.89
C LEU A 58 1.33 -9.56 -5.44
N TYR A 59 1.81 -10.47 -4.59
CA TYR A 59 2.43 -11.72 -5.03
C TYR A 59 1.58 -12.95 -4.75
N PHE A 60 0.65 -12.85 -3.81
CA PHE A 60 -0.17 -13.96 -3.35
C PHE A 60 -1.65 -13.57 -3.35
N PRO A 61 -2.54 -14.51 -3.69
CA PRO A 61 -3.97 -14.30 -3.51
C PRO A 61 -4.28 -14.28 -2.01
N VAL A 62 -4.59 -13.09 -1.49
CA VAL A 62 -4.98 -12.92 -0.08
C VAL A 62 -6.49 -12.87 0.02
N GLU A 63 -7.09 -13.81 0.77
CA GLU A 63 -8.51 -13.77 1.08
C GLU A 63 -8.81 -12.64 2.08
N LEU A 64 -9.73 -11.76 1.71
CA LEU A 64 -10.14 -10.63 2.56
C LEU A 64 -11.39 -10.99 3.34
N GLU A 65 -11.37 -10.73 4.65
CA GLU A 65 -12.54 -10.93 5.51
C GLU A 65 -13.64 -9.91 5.21
N ASN A 66 -13.25 -8.65 4.94
CA ASN A 66 -14.16 -7.53 4.75
C ASN A 66 -13.84 -6.77 3.44
N PRO A 67 -14.05 -7.39 2.27
CA PRO A 67 -13.73 -6.80 0.97
C PRO A 67 -14.51 -5.50 0.69
N GLU A 68 -15.67 -5.30 1.32
CA GLU A 68 -16.49 -4.08 1.20
C GLU A 68 -15.86 -2.82 1.80
N LEU A 69 -14.79 -2.97 2.60
CA LEU A 69 -14.03 -1.84 3.15
C LEU A 69 -12.95 -1.33 2.20
N LEU A 70 -12.73 -2.00 1.07
CA LEU A 70 -11.78 -1.53 0.08
C LEU A 70 -12.27 -0.23 -0.56
N PRO A 71 -11.35 0.70 -0.89
CA PRO A 71 -11.66 1.85 -1.72
C PRO A 71 -12.36 1.48 -3.04
N ASP A 72 -13.44 2.18 -3.37
CA ASP A 72 -14.24 1.96 -4.59
C ASP A 72 -13.43 2.13 -5.89
N ASP A 73 -12.29 2.84 -5.83
CA ASP A 73 -11.44 3.22 -6.96
C ASP A 73 -10.24 2.27 -7.18
N LEU A 74 -10.11 1.19 -6.41
CA LEU A 74 -9.07 0.19 -6.65
C LEU A 74 -9.43 -0.69 -7.87
N GLU A 75 -8.79 -0.42 -9.01
CA GLU A 75 -8.79 -1.34 -10.15
C GLU A 75 -8.03 -2.62 -9.76
N TYR A 76 -8.74 -3.75 -9.71
CA TYR A 76 -8.11 -5.05 -9.52
C TYR A 76 -7.22 -5.38 -10.72
N LEU A 77 -5.90 -5.45 -10.49
CA LEU A 77 -4.96 -6.06 -11.43
C LEU A 77 -5.06 -7.58 -11.32
N TYR A 78 -6.21 -8.14 -11.68
CA TYR A 78 -6.26 -9.56 -12.05
C TYR A 78 -5.69 -9.66 -13.47
N GLU A 79 -4.39 -9.94 -13.59
CA GLU A 79 -3.93 -10.60 -14.80
C GLU A 79 -4.68 -11.93 -14.87
N GLN A 80 -5.60 -12.03 -15.82
CA GLN A 80 -6.14 -13.31 -16.24
C GLN A 80 -4.96 -14.20 -16.60
N GLU A 81 -4.61 -15.15 -15.74
CA GLU A 81 -4.12 -16.43 -16.24
C GLU A 81 -5.26 -17.05 -17.05
N GLU A 82 -5.39 -16.64 -18.31
CA GLU A 82 -6.05 -17.45 -19.31
C GLU A 82 -5.42 -17.17 -20.68
N SER A 83 -4.40 -17.96 -21.03
CA SER A 83 -4.33 -18.59 -22.36
C SER A 83 -3.13 -19.54 -22.54
N ALA A 84 -3.50 -20.80 -22.82
CA ALA A 84 -2.78 -21.94 -23.42
C ALA A 84 -2.02 -22.90 -22.49
#